data_AF-A0A6N8XDQ3-F1
#
_entry.id   AF-A0A6N8XDQ3-F1
#
_cell.length_a   1.000
_cell.length_b   1.000
_cell.length_c   1.000
_cell.angle_alpha   90.00
_cell.angle_beta   90.00
_cell.angle_gamma   90.00
#
_symmetry.space_group_name_H-M   'P 1'
#
loop_
_entity.id
_entity.type
_entity.pdbx_description
1 polymer ?
#
loop_
_entity_poly.entity_id
_entity_poly.type
_entity_poly.pdbx_seq_one_letter_code
_entity_poly.pdbx_strand_id
1 'polypeptide(L)'
;MRYVSASEAKQRLAAVLDSVQREPVTIRRQNREVAVVISPLDYRRLVTTNIAEFRRFCDRVSMAAKARGLTEDKLGRLLDA
;
A
#
# COMPACT_ATOMS: atom_id res chain seq x y z
N MET A 1 5.96 -6.99 15.24
CA MET A 1 6.52 -7.40 13.93
C MET A 1 7.63 -8.39 14.21
N ARG A 2 7.55 -9.56 13.58
CA ARG A 2 8.54 -10.63 13.76
C ARG A 2 9.58 -10.59 12.65
N TYR A 3 10.81 -11.00 12.95
CA TYR A 3 11.88 -11.13 11.97
C TYR A 3 12.30 -12.59 11.82
N VAL A 4 12.52 -13.02 10.58
CA VAL A 4 13.04 -14.36 10.27
C VAL A 4 14.12 -14.27 9.20
N SER A 5 15.05 -15.21 9.20
CA SER A 5 16.04 -15.28 8.11
C SER A 5 15.41 -15.84 6.83
N ALA A 6 16.00 -15.53 5.68
CA ALA A 6 15.59 -16.14 4.40
C ALA A 6 15.70 -17.67 4.42
N SER A 7 16.70 -18.21 5.12
CA SER A 7 16.87 -19.65 5.31
C SER A 7 15.76 -20.26 6.17
N GLU A 8 15.38 -19.59 7.27
CA GLU A 8 14.27 -20.01 8.13
C GLU A 8 12.94 -19.97 7.37
N ALA A 9 12.68 -18.89 6.63
CA ALA A 9 11.49 -18.76 5.80
C ALA A 9 11.39 -19.88 4.76
N LYS A 10 12.52 -20.26 4.14
CA LYS A 10 12.59 -21.39 3.20
C LYS A 10 12.31 -22.73 3.88
N GLN A 11 12.91 -22.97 5.04
CA GLN A 11 12.85 -24.27 5.72
C GLN A 11 11.56 -24.50 6.50
N ARG A 12 10.91 -23.43 6.98
CA ARG A 12 9.78 -23.50 7.92
C ARG A 12 8.60 -22.63 7.46
N LEU A 13 8.32 -22.63 6.16
CA LEU A 13 7.32 -21.74 5.56
C LEU A 13 5.94 -21.86 6.22
N ALA A 14 5.47 -23.07 6.54
CA ALA A 14 4.17 -23.27 7.20
C ALA A 14 4.08 -22.52 8.54
N ALA A 15 5.07 -22.71 9.42
CA ALA A 15 5.10 -22.02 10.72
C ALA A 15 5.24 -20.48 10.58
N VAL A 16 5.91 -20.02 9.52
CA VAL A 16 5.97 -18.59 9.19
C VAL A 16 4.57 -18.09 8.81
N LEU A 17 3.85 -18.78 7.93
CA LEU A 17 2.48 -18.42 7.54
C LEU A 17 1.50 -18.43 8.71
N ASP A 18 1.64 -19.38 9.64
CA ASP A 18 0.83 -19.41 10.87
C ASP A 18 1.09 -18.16 11.73
N SER A 19 2.35 -17.72 11.82
CA SER A 19 2.69 -16.51 12.58
C SER A 19 2.21 -15.21 11.92
N VAL A 20 2.13 -15.19 10.58
CA VAL A 20 1.62 -14.04 9.80
C VAL A 20 0.16 -13.69 10.15
N GLN A 21 -0.63 -14.67 10.61
CA GLN A 21 -2.01 -14.43 11.04
C GLN A 21 -2.11 -13.58 12.32
N ARG A 22 -1.05 -13.52 13.12
CA ARG A 22 -1.01 -12.79 14.39
C ARG A 22 -0.29 -11.44 14.24
N GLU A 23 0.78 -11.41 13.46
CA GLU A 23 1.54 -10.20 13.20
C GLU A 23 2.33 -10.27 11.88
N PRO A 24 2.66 -9.12 11.26
CA PRO A 24 3.57 -9.07 10.12
C PRO A 24 4.93 -9.76 10.39
N VAL A 25 5.43 -10.48 9.39
CA VAL A 25 6.74 -11.13 9.44
C VAL A 25 7.65 -10.54 8.38
N THR A 26 8.82 -10.05 8.80
CA THR A 26 9.86 -9.53 7.92
C THR A 26 10.96 -10.57 7.69
N ILE A 27 11.23 -10.87 6.43
CA ILE A 27 12.29 -11.78 6.00
C ILE A 27 13.57 -10.98 5.78
N ARG A 28 14.68 -11.46 6.37
CA ARG A 28 16.00 -10.84 6.26
C ARG A 28 17.01 -11.76 5.57
N ARG A 29 17.85 -11.20 4.70
CA ARG A 29 18.99 -11.86 4.07
C ARG A 29 20.24 -11.00 4.28
N GLN A 30 21.32 -11.60 4.79
CA GLN A 30 22.58 -10.87 5.07
C GLN A 30 22.33 -9.56 5.87
N ASN A 31 21.52 -9.65 6.93
CA ASN A 31 21.13 -8.52 7.78
C ASN A 31 20.29 -7.41 7.10
N ARG A 32 19.90 -7.57 5.84
CA ARG A 32 19.00 -6.65 5.12
C ARG A 32 17.58 -7.18 5.09
N GLU A 33 16.58 -6.31 5.30
CA GLU A 33 15.17 -6.63 5.07
C GLU A 33 14.92 -6.78 3.57
N VAL A 34 14.34 -7.92 3.16
CA VAL A 34 14.13 -8.23 1.73
C VAL A 34 12.67 -8.48 1.37
N ALA A 35 11.83 -8.82 2.35
CA ALA A 35 10.39 -8.98 2.15
C ALA A 35 9.64 -8.82 3.47
N VAL A 36 8.36 -8.45 3.38
CA VAL A 36 7.41 -8.50 4.49
C VAL A 36 6.23 -9.35 4.05
N VAL A 37 5.82 -10.28 4.90
CA VAL A 37 4.63 -11.12 4.70
C VAL A 37 3.58 -10.68 5.72
N ILE A 38 2.39 -10.38 5.23
CA ILE A 38 1.24 -9.94 6.02
C ILE A 38 0.00 -10.77 5.68
N SER A 39 -0.96 -10.82 6.60
CA SER A 39 -2.22 -11.51 6.35
C SER A 39 -2.96 -10.85 5.18
N PRO A 40 -3.80 -11.60 4.42
CA PRO A 40 -4.62 -11.01 3.37
C PRO A 40 -5.56 -9.91 3.88
N LEU A 41 -5.99 -10.00 5.14
CA LEU A 41 -6.82 -8.96 5.76
C LEU A 41 -6.03 -7.67 5.93
N ASP A 42 -4.81 -7.75 6.46
CA ASP A 42 -3.96 -6.57 6.66
C ASP A 42 -3.50 -5.98 5.33
N TYR A 43 -3.21 -6.82 4.34
CA TYR A 43 -2.93 -6.36 2.98
C TYR A 43 -4.10 -5.55 2.41
N ARG A 44 -5.34 -6.09 2.51
CA ARG A 44 -6.53 -5.37 2.05
C ARG A 44 -6.71 -4.06 2.80
N ARG A 45 -6.52 -4.02 4.12
CA ARG A 45 -6.61 -2.80 4.93
C ARG A 45 -5.59 -1.75 4.50
N LEU A 46 -4.35 -2.16 4.23
CA LEU A 46 -3.29 -1.26 3.76
C LEU A 46 -3.65 -0.66 2.39
N VAL A 47 -4.09 -1.50 1.44
CA VAL A 47 -4.48 -1.05 0.10
C VAL A 47 -5.70 -0.13 0.15
N THR A 48 -6.75 -0.48 0.90
CA THR A 48 -7.97 0.33 0.96
C THR A 48 -7.72 1.67 1.63
N THR A 49 -6.84 1.73 2.63
CA THR A 49 -6.44 2.99 3.28
C THR A 49 -5.74 3.91 2.28
N ASN A 50 -4.76 3.40 1.54
CA ASN A 50 -4.03 4.18 0.53
C ASN A 50 -4.98 4.71 -0.58
N ILE A 51 -5.92 3.88 -1.04
CA ILE A 51 -6.93 4.29 -2.03
C ILE A 51 -7.83 5.39 -1.46
N ALA A 52 -8.29 5.25 -0.21
CA ALA A 52 -9.16 6.23 0.42
C ALA A 52 -8.45 7.58 0.61
N GLU A 53 -7.18 7.58 1.00
CA GLU A 53 -6.36 8.79 1.12
C GLU A 53 -6.13 9.46 -0.22
N PHE A 54 -5.81 8.67 -1.26
CA PHE A 54 -5.63 9.20 -2.60
C PHE A 54 -6.92 9.84 -3.14
N ARG A 55 -8.08 9.19 -2.94
CA ARG A 55 -9.39 9.76 -3.31
C ARG A 55 -9.65 11.09 -2.61
N ARG A 56 -9.43 11.17 -1.29
CA ARG A 56 -9.56 12.42 -0.53
C ARG A 56 -8.63 13.51 -1.05
N PHE A 57 -7.41 13.15 -1.48
CA PHE A 57 -6.50 14.08 -2.11
C PHE A 57 -7.06 14.61 -3.44
N CYS A 58 -7.52 13.72 -4.33
CA CYS A 58 -8.15 14.10 -5.60
C CYS A 58 -9.38 14.99 -5.40
N ASP A 59 -10.22 14.70 -4.40
CA ASP A 59 -11.38 15.52 -4.05
C ASP A 59 -10.96 16.93 -3.67
N ARG A 60 -9.94 17.07 -2.80
CA ARG A 60 -9.40 18.38 -2.40
C ARG A 60 -8.85 19.17 -3.59
N VAL A 61 -8.06 18.52 -4.44
CA VAL A 61 -7.51 19.15 -5.65
C VAL A 61 -8.64 19.59 -6.58
N SER A 62 -9.63 18.72 -6.80
CA SER A 62 -10.78 19.01 -7.68
C SER A 62 -11.63 20.16 -7.15
N MET A 63 -11.91 20.19 -5.84
CA MET A 63 -12.64 21.30 -5.21
C MET A 63 -11.86 22.62 -5.34
N ALA A 64 -10.55 22.61 -5.07
CA ALA A 64 -9.71 23.80 -5.19
C ALA A 64 -9.64 24.31 -6.64
N ALA A 65 -9.55 23.40 -7.62
CA ALA A 65 -9.53 23.76 -9.04
C ALA A 65 -10.86 24.38 -9.48
N LYS A 66 -11.99 23.77 -9.10
CA LYS A 66 -13.34 24.32 -9.36
C LYS A 66 -13.51 25.71 -8.74
N ALA A 67 -13.11 25.87 -7.47
CA ALA A 67 -13.17 27.16 -6.78
C ALA A 67 -12.30 28.26 -7.45
N ARG A 68 -11.24 27.86 -8.15
CA ARG A 68 -10.36 28.73 -8.94
C ARG A 68 -10.82 28.91 -10.40
N GLY A 69 -12.02 28.44 -10.73
CA GLY A 69 -12.63 28.67 -12.04
C GLY A 69 -12.22 27.67 -13.12
N LEU A 70 -11.76 26.46 -12.75
CA LEU A 70 -11.69 25.33 -13.67
C LEU A 70 -13.12 24.89 -14.03
N THR A 71 -13.40 24.84 -15.32
CA THR A 71 -14.68 24.41 -15.90
C THR A 71 -14.44 23.21 -16.82
N GLU A 72 -15.51 22.51 -17.21
CA GLU A 72 -15.42 21.36 -18.13
C GLU A 72 -14.72 21.73 -19.44
N ASP A 73 -15.07 22.88 -20.02
CA ASP A 73 -14.45 23.40 -21.25
C ASP A 73 -12.95 23.69 -21.08
N LYS A 74 -12.55 24.30 -19.95
CA LYS A 74 -11.12 24.56 -19.68
C LYS A 74 -10.36 23.26 -19.40
N LEU A 75 -11.01 22.28 -18.78
CA LEU A 75 -10.42 20.96 -18.53
C LEU A 75 -10.21 20.19 -19.84
N GLY A 76 -11.22 20.16 -20.73
CA GLY A 76 -11.11 19.54 -22.05
C GLY A 76 -9.92 20.10 -22.83
N ARG A 77 -9.78 21.43 -22.87
CA ARG A 77 -8.63 22.10 -23.49
C ARG A 77 -7.25 21.73 -22.90
N LEU A 78 -7.18 21.35 -21.62
CA LEU A 78 -5.93 20.93 -20.97
C LEU A 78 -5.59 19.45 -21.25
N LEU A 79 -6.60 18.61 -21.48
CA LEU A 79 -6.42 17.17 -21.71
C LEU A 79 -6.22 16.83 -23.19
N ASP A 80 -6.70 17.68 -24.09
CA ASP A 80 -6.51 17.54 -25.54
C ASP A 80 -5.14 18.11 -26.03
N ALA A 81 -4.22 18.43 -25.10
CA ALA A 81 -2.90 19.00 -25.36
C ALA A 81 -1.79 17.94 -25.45
#